data_AF-A0A2N7JNQ1-F1
#
_entry.id   AF-A0A2N7JNQ1-F1
#
_cell.length_a   1.000
_cell.length_b   1.000
_cell.length_c   1.000
_cell.angle_alpha   90.00
_cell.angle_beta   90.00
_cell.angle_gamma   90.00
#
_symmetry.space_group_name_H-M   'P 1'
#
loop_
_entity.id
_entity.type
_entity.pdbx_description
1 polymer ?
#
loop_
_entity_poly.entity_id
_entity_poly.type
_entity_poly.pdbx_seq_one_letter_code
_entity_poly.pdbx_strand_id
1 'polypeptide(L)'
;MSVKHVYKGVHGVVPIAKAFGICPSTIFFRLKKGMTLAQAVETPVERGGVRVTKNNRVAMKKPSDMSPFWAFALGMMSRKAFDEALGVN
;
A
#
# COMPACT_ATOMS: atom_id res chain seq x y z
N MET A 1 11.96 -25.92 15.44
CA MET A 1 10.91 -26.77 16.04
C MET A 1 9.99 -27.25 14.92
N SER A 2 9.79 -28.57 14.85
CA SER A 2 9.14 -29.32 13.78
C SER A 2 7.61 -29.26 13.89
N VAL A 3 6.89 -28.94 12.80
CA VAL A 3 5.45 -29.23 12.70
C VAL A 3 5.11 -29.86 11.35
N LYS A 4 4.64 -31.11 11.47
CA LYS A 4 4.22 -32.08 10.45
C LYS A 4 2.96 -31.63 9.71
N HIS A 5 3.05 -30.63 8.85
CA HIS A 5 1.92 -30.28 7.99
C HIS A 5 1.94 -31.19 6.76
N VAL A 6 1.20 -32.29 6.84
CA VAL A 6 0.94 -33.19 5.71
C VAL A 6 -0.52 -33.02 5.32
N TYR A 7 -0.76 -32.54 4.11
CA TYR A 7 -2.12 -32.40 3.57
C TYR A 7 -2.16 -33.01 2.18
N LYS A 8 -3.04 -34.00 1.99
CA LYS A 8 -3.21 -34.72 0.71
C LYS A 8 -1.89 -35.25 0.11
N GLY A 9 -1.02 -35.80 0.95
CA GLY A 9 0.28 -36.36 0.54
C GLY A 9 1.38 -35.33 0.27
N VAL A 10 1.10 -34.03 0.41
CA VAL A 10 2.10 -32.96 0.26
C VAL A 10 2.62 -32.56 1.64
N HIS A 11 3.94 -32.52 1.76
CA HIS A 11 4.63 -32.18 3.00
C HIS A 11 5.06 -30.71 3.02
N GLY A 12 4.69 -30.01 4.09
CA GLY A 12 5.09 -28.64 4.34
C GLY A 12 4.12 -27.61 3.81
N VAL A 13 4.06 -26.46 4.50
CA VAL A 13 3.11 -25.39 4.20
C VAL A 13 3.36 -24.75 2.83
N VAL A 14 4.63 -24.56 2.44
CA VAL A 14 4.97 -23.90 1.17
C VAL A 14 4.60 -24.78 -0.04
N PRO A 15 4.94 -26.08 -0.07
CA PRO A 15 4.49 -26.96 -1.14
C PRO A 15 2.96 -27.08 -1.23
N ILE A 16 2.26 -27.20 -0.09
CA ILE A 16 0.79 -27.23 -0.04
C ILE A 16 0.24 -25.92 -0.63
N ALA A 17 0.71 -24.77 -0.17
CA ALA A 17 0.27 -23.46 -0.65
C ALA A 17 0.40 -23.33 -2.17
N LYS A 18 1.54 -23.77 -2.74
CA LYS A 18 1.79 -23.74 -4.18
C LYS A 18 0.86 -24.68 -4.95
N ALA A 19 0.57 -25.86 -4.42
CA ALA A 19 -0.35 -26.82 -5.05
C ALA A 19 -1.79 -26.32 -5.10
N PHE A 20 -2.23 -25.57 -4.09
CA PHE A 20 -3.61 -25.04 -4.00
C PHE A 20 -3.74 -23.58 -4.49
N GLY A 21 -2.65 -22.95 -4.95
CA GLY A 21 -2.68 -21.57 -5.44
C GLY A 21 -2.93 -20.51 -4.37
N ILE A 22 -2.64 -20.83 -3.10
CA ILE A 22 -2.83 -19.94 -1.95
C ILE A 22 -1.48 -19.33 -1.56
N CYS A 23 -1.47 -18.08 -1.08
CA CYS A 23 -0.23 -17.50 -0.56
C CYS A 23 0.20 -18.23 0.73
N PRO A 24 1.47 -18.67 0.87
CA PRO A 24 1.94 -19.34 2.09
C PRO A 24 1.71 -18.52 3.37
N SER A 25 1.80 -17.20 3.27
CA SER A 25 1.52 -16.27 4.37
C SER A 25 0.08 -16.34 4.84
N THR A 26 -0.88 -16.57 3.93
CA THR A 26 -2.30 -16.76 4.26
C THR A 26 -2.52 -18.04 5.06
N ILE A 27 -1.87 -19.14 4.67
CA ILE A 27 -1.97 -20.41 5.43
C ILE A 27 -1.36 -20.23 6.82
N PHE A 28 -0.19 -19.60 6.92
CA PHE A 28 0.44 -19.33 8.22
C PHE A 28 -0.43 -18.45 9.13
N PHE A 29 -1.05 -17.40 8.56
CA PHE A 29 -1.97 -16.53 9.29
C PHE A 29 -3.21 -17.28 9.80
N ARG A 30 -3.77 -18.17 8.98
CA ARG A 30 -4.93 -19.02 9.33
C ARG A 30 -4.56 -20.03 10.42
N LEU A 31 -3.39 -20.68 10.32
CA LEU A 31 -2.87 -21.57 11.36
C LEU A 31 -2.63 -20.82 12.69
N LYS A 32 -2.08 -19.60 12.63
CA LYS A 32 -1.89 -18.74 13.83
C LYS A 32 -3.22 -18.35 14.48
N LYS A 33 -4.29 -18.21 13.69
CA LYS A 33 -5.66 -18.00 14.20
C LYS A 33 -6.27 -19.26 14.84
N GLY A 34 -5.59 -20.40 14.81
CA GLY A 34 -6.09 -21.66 15.36
C GLY A 34 -6.90 -22.50 14.38
N MET A 35 -6.91 -22.17 13.07
CA MET A 35 -7.54 -23.04 12.06
C MET A 35 -6.70 -24.30 11.84
N THR A 36 -7.37 -25.39 11.51
CA THR A 36 -6.70 -26.61 11.04
C THR A 36 -6.16 -26.43 9.63
N LEU A 37 -5.18 -27.24 9.24
CA LEU A 37 -4.57 -27.15 7.91
C LEU A 37 -5.59 -27.36 6.78
N ALA A 38 -6.53 -28.29 6.96
CA ALA A 38 -7.60 -28.55 5.99
C ALA A 38 -8.52 -27.33 5.83
N GLN A 39 -8.99 -26.79 6.96
CA GLN A 39 -9.82 -25.58 6.97
C GLN A 39 -9.08 -24.38 6.39
N ALA A 40 -7.78 -24.26 6.65
CA ALA A 40 -6.95 -23.18 6.14
C ALA A 40 -6.75 -23.23 4.61
N VAL A 41 -6.86 -24.41 4.00
CA VAL A 41 -6.77 -24.59 2.53
C VAL A 41 -8.13 -24.46 1.87
N GLU A 42 -9.18 -25.01 2.48
CA GLU A 42 -10.54 -25.03 1.91
C GLU A 42 -11.27 -23.69 2.04
N THR A 43 -10.88 -22.85 3.01
CA THR A 43 -11.49 -21.52 3.15
C THR A 43 -11.14 -20.61 1.96
N PRO A 44 -12.12 -20.11 1.21
CA PRO A 44 -11.85 -19.20 0.10
C PRO A 44 -11.15 -17.94 0.59
N VAL A 45 -10.18 -17.45 -0.18
CA VAL A 45 -9.51 -16.18 0.12
C VAL A 45 -10.42 -15.06 -0.36
N GLU A 46 -11.13 -14.42 0.57
CA GLU A 46 -11.76 -13.15 0.29
C GLU A 46 -10.65 -12.16 -0.04
N ARG A 47 -10.55 -11.73 -1.30
CA ARG A 47 -9.65 -10.66 -1.71
C ARG A 47 -10.14 -9.39 -1.04
N GLY A 48 -9.62 -9.10 0.17
CA GLY A 48 -9.80 -7.81 0.82
C GLY A 48 -9.40 -6.74 -0.19
N GLY A 49 -10.27 -5.74 -0.37
CA GLY A 49 -10.13 -4.73 -1.42
C GLY A 49 -8.70 -4.16 -1.49
N VAL A 50 -8.27 -3.79 -2.70
CA VAL A 50 -6.96 -3.18 -2.91
C VAL A 50 -6.84 -1.96 -1.99
N ARG A 51 -5.83 -1.96 -1.10
CA ARG A 51 -5.49 -0.78 -0.30
C ARG A 51 -4.98 0.31 -1.22
N VAL A 52 -5.87 1.18 -1.68
CA VAL A 52 -5.48 2.40 -2.39
C VAL A 52 -5.07 3.42 -1.35
N THR A 53 -3.76 3.67 -1.22
CA THR A 53 -3.28 4.83 -0.47
C THR A 53 -3.68 6.06 -1.25
N LYS A 54 -4.64 6.85 -0.73
CA LYS A 54 -5.09 8.10 -1.34
C LYS A 54 -3.98 9.16 -1.26
N ASN A 55 -3.00 9.10 -2.15
CA ASN A 55 -2.00 10.16 -2.30
C ASN A 55 -2.59 11.30 -3.14
N ASN A 56 -3.59 12.02 -2.60
CA ASN A 56 -4.17 13.23 -3.19
C ASN A 56 -3.25 14.45 -2.97
N ARG A 57 -2.03 14.44 -3.51
CA ARG A 57 -1.12 15.61 -3.47
C ARG A 57 -1.12 16.41 -4.79
N VAL A 58 -2.23 16.42 -5.51
CA VAL A 58 -2.26 16.99 -6.88
C VAL A 58 -2.74 18.46 -6.89
N ALA A 59 -3.41 18.95 -5.85
CA ALA A 59 -3.87 20.34 -5.79
C ALA A 59 -3.20 21.12 -4.66
N MET A 60 -2.72 22.33 -4.98
CA MET A 60 -2.37 23.35 -3.99
C MET A 60 -3.60 23.64 -3.10
N LYS A 61 -3.44 23.64 -1.78
CA LYS A 61 -4.57 23.79 -0.84
C LYS A 61 -4.99 25.24 -0.64
N LYS A 62 -4.06 26.17 -0.82
CA LYS A 62 -4.28 27.60 -0.71
C LYS A 62 -3.57 28.31 -1.86
N PRO A 63 -4.12 29.43 -2.37
CA PRO A 63 -3.44 30.24 -3.38
C PRO A 63 -2.07 30.77 -2.92
N SER A 64 -1.85 30.86 -1.60
CA SER A 64 -0.57 31.25 -0.99
C SER A 64 0.53 30.19 -1.09
N ASP A 65 0.17 28.92 -1.28
CA ASP A 65 1.12 27.82 -1.46
C ASP A 65 1.63 27.74 -2.92
N MET A 66 1.19 28.68 -3.77
CA MET A 66 1.59 28.79 -5.16
C MET A 66 3.03 29.28 -5.26
N SER A 67 3.76 28.82 -6.29
CA SER A 67 5.12 29.32 -6.51
C SER A 67 5.10 30.83 -6.82
N PRO A 68 6.12 31.60 -6.42
CA PRO A 68 6.21 33.03 -6.72
C PRO A 68 6.10 33.35 -8.21
N PHE A 69 6.61 32.45 -9.08
CA PHE A 69 6.53 32.61 -10.54
C PHE A 69 5.10 32.59 -11.05
N TRP A 70 4.29 31.62 -10.60
CA TRP A 70 2.90 31.53 -11.00
C TRP A 70 2.06 32.65 -10.37
N ALA A 71 2.36 33.03 -9.12
CA ALA A 71 1.70 34.16 -8.46
C ALA A 71 1.96 35.49 -9.20
N PHE A 72 3.19 35.72 -9.69
CA PHE A 72 3.53 36.89 -10.50
C PHE A 72 2.87 36.84 -11.88
N ALA A 73 2.93 35.70 -12.58
CA ALA A 73 2.34 35.54 -13.91
C ALA A 73 0.81 35.75 -13.91
N LEU A 74 0.14 35.40 -12.81
CA LEU A 74 -1.30 35.60 -12.61
C LEU A 74 -1.65 36.97 -12.01
N GLY A 75 -0.67 37.85 -11.77
CA GLY A 75 -0.89 39.20 -11.23
C GLY A 75 -1.27 39.26 -9.76
N MET A 76 -1.07 38.16 -9.02
CA MET A 76 -1.35 38.06 -7.57
C MET A 76 -0.17 38.55 -6.71
N MET A 77 0.97 38.83 -7.33
CA MET A 77 2.21 39.24 -6.68
C MET A 77 2.87 40.38 -7.46
N SER A 78 3.35 41.42 -6.76
CA SER A 78 4.05 42.55 -7.38
C SER A 78 5.49 42.19 -7.74
N ARG A 79 6.09 42.89 -8.71
CA ARG A 79 7.50 42.67 -9.12
C ARG A 79 8.45 42.79 -7.93
N LYS A 80 8.27 43.82 -7.10
CA LYS A 80 9.09 44.03 -5.89
C LYS A 80 9.02 42.83 -4.93
N ALA A 81 7.82 42.30 -4.69
CA ALA A 81 7.65 41.13 -3.84
C ALA A 81 8.23 39.86 -4.48
N PHE A 82 8.13 39.72 -5.80
CA PHE A 82 8.68 38.59 -6.56
C PHE A 82 10.21 38.54 -6.49
N ASP A 83 10.87 39.70 -6.66
CA ASP A 83 12.32 39.81 -6.61
C ASP A 83 12.85 39.53 -5.18
N GLU A 84 12.16 40.03 -4.15
CA GLU A 84 12.44 39.72 -2.73
C GLU A 84 12.28 38.22 -2.42
N ALA A 85 11.25 37.57 -2.95
CA ALA A 85 11.02 36.13 -2.77
C ALA A 85 12.08 35.25 -3.48
N LEU A 86 12.76 35.79 -4.50
CA LEU A 86 13.88 35.13 -5.18
C LEU A 86 15.25 35.52 -4.61
N GLY A 87 15.29 36.43 -3.63
CA GLY A 87 16.54 36.92 -3.05
C GLY A 87 17.39 37.73 -4.04
N VAL A 88 16.77 38.31 -5.06
CA VAL A 88 17.42 39.19 -6.03
C VAL A 88 17.12 40.62 -5.60
N ASN A 89 18.12 41.31 -5.05
CA ASN A 89 18.03 42.72 -4.65
C ASN A 89 18.59 43.62 -5.76
#